data_AF-A0A380PQB1-F1
#
_entry.id   AF-A0A380PQB1-F1
#
_cell.length_a   1.000
_cell.length_b   1.000
_cell.length_c   1.000
_cell.angle_alpha   90.00
_cell.angle_beta   90.00
_cell.angle_gamma   90.00
#
_symmetry.space_group_name_H-M   'P 1'
#
loop_
_entity.id
_entity.type
_entity.pdbx_description
1 polymer ?
#
loop_
_entity_poly.entity_id
_entity_poly.type
_entity_poly.pdbx_seq_one_letter_code
_entity_poly.pdbx_strand_id
1 'polypeptide(L)'
;MTVKYFALLTNLGAAKLANAAALGTQLQITQMAVGDGGGALPTPSPAQTQLISEKRRAALNSLSIDAANSSQIIAEQVIPETDGGWWIREVGLFDKDGVLIAIANCPETYKPQLQEGSGRTQTVRMVLIVSSTEAVTLKIDPSVVLATRKYADDKAIEVKQYADNLLVEHEKSRNHPDASKTEKGFVKLSSATTSDSEVLAATPKAVKTVSEATTKALDDHGKADNPHQQYLQMAQLTGVIGTSRNAKMSVTAASSTATFTADELIVQTALGGFQYKLTGFNKTINLATTGAGGMDTGSVPVTGFVALYAIYNPSTQASALLAVNTTPVLAPEVLYGIMPPGYTASALVSVWRTANSQFVIGYQADRRIITPVVPATTSNSLPANYIAIGLAAIVPVNAKSVNGWVGITTTGPANNQIFVASSATGIYEHLIQSAPITTLNTPLPEIPLITPQAFYYKAASNGAVSLFVIDINGYTF
;
A
#
# COMPACT_ATOMS: atom_id res chain seq x y z
N MET A 1 -35.85 26.59 92.82
CA MET A 1 -34.90 25.50 93.10
C MET A 1 -33.50 26.02 92.84
N THR A 2 -32.66 26.16 93.87
CA THR A 2 -31.26 26.54 93.70
C THR A 2 -30.50 25.36 93.10
N VAL A 3 -29.93 25.53 91.90
CA VAL A 3 -29.14 24.49 91.23
C VAL A 3 -27.85 24.27 92.04
N LYS A 4 -27.57 23.04 92.46
CA LYS A 4 -26.46 22.72 93.37
C LYS A 4 -25.08 22.90 92.74
N TYR A 5 -24.96 22.68 91.43
CA TYR A 5 -23.72 22.84 90.67
C TYR A 5 -23.98 23.70 89.43
N PHE A 6 -23.13 24.69 89.19
CA PHE A 6 -23.27 25.62 88.08
C PHE A 6 -21.92 26.22 87.69
N ALA A 7 -21.83 26.65 86.44
CA ALA A 7 -20.73 27.44 85.91
C ALA A 7 -21.21 28.88 85.68
N LEU A 8 -20.35 29.85 85.95
CA LEU A 8 -20.60 31.25 85.63
C LEU A 8 -19.35 31.94 85.09
N LEU A 9 -19.57 33.03 84.36
CA LEU A 9 -18.53 33.97 83.95
C LEU A 9 -18.13 34.83 85.15
N THR A 10 -16.83 35.04 85.33
CA THR A 10 -16.35 36.08 86.25
C THR A 10 -16.61 37.46 85.65
N ASN A 11 -16.58 38.52 86.45
CA ASN A 11 -16.69 39.89 85.97
C ASN A 11 -15.58 40.21 84.95
N LEU A 12 -14.37 39.68 85.17
CA LEU A 12 -13.24 39.80 84.25
C LEU A 12 -13.48 39.02 82.94
N GLY A 13 -14.00 37.80 83.04
CA GLY A 13 -14.34 36.98 81.89
C GLY A 13 -15.46 37.56 81.04
N ALA A 14 -16.52 38.07 81.68
CA ALA A 14 -17.62 38.76 81.00
C ALA A 14 -17.12 40.03 80.29
N ALA A 15 -16.25 40.82 80.95
CA ALA A 15 -15.66 42.01 80.34
C ALA A 15 -14.74 41.67 79.16
N LYS A 16 -13.88 40.65 79.29
CA LYS A 16 -13.02 40.19 78.19
C LYS A 16 -13.82 39.62 77.02
N LEU A 17 -14.87 38.84 77.29
CA LEU A 17 -15.76 38.31 76.27
C LEU A 17 -16.53 39.43 75.55
N ALA A 18 -17.03 40.42 76.28
CA ALA A 18 -17.70 41.58 75.71
C ALA A 18 -16.75 42.43 74.85
N ASN A 19 -15.52 42.66 75.31
CA ASN A 19 -14.48 43.35 74.54
C ASN A 19 -14.08 42.59 73.28
N ALA A 20 -13.94 41.26 73.38
CA ALA A 20 -13.65 40.40 72.24
C ALA A 20 -14.74 40.54 71.18
N ALA A 21 -16.01 40.42 71.59
CA ALA A 21 -17.17 40.61 70.71
C ALA A 21 -17.24 42.03 70.10
N ALA A 22 -16.97 43.08 70.88
CA ALA A 22 -17.03 44.48 70.40
C ALA A 22 -15.89 44.84 69.43
N LEU A 23 -14.69 44.28 69.62
CA LEU A 23 -13.51 44.55 68.81
C LEU A 23 -13.37 43.59 67.61
N GLY A 24 -14.25 42.59 67.47
CA GLY A 24 -14.12 41.53 66.46
C GLY A 24 -12.90 40.65 66.67
N THR A 25 -12.39 40.56 67.91
CA THR A 25 -11.26 39.70 68.28
C THR A 25 -11.76 38.46 69.01
N GLN A 26 -10.93 37.41 69.07
CA GLN A 26 -11.32 36.17 69.74
C GLN A 26 -10.62 36.02 71.09
N LEU A 27 -11.38 35.68 72.11
CA LEU A 27 -10.91 35.28 73.43
C LEU A 27 -10.33 33.86 73.34
N GLN A 28 -9.04 33.74 73.63
CA GLN A 28 -8.33 32.47 73.63
C GLN A 28 -8.36 31.85 75.02
N ILE A 29 -9.29 30.94 75.26
CA ILE A 29 -9.32 30.10 76.47
C ILE A 29 -8.34 28.95 76.23
N THR A 30 -7.25 28.91 77.01
CA THR A 30 -6.13 28.00 76.74
C THR A 30 -5.93 26.96 77.83
N GLN A 31 -6.31 27.28 79.05
CA GLN A 31 -6.03 26.44 80.22
C GLN A 31 -7.29 26.19 81.06
N MET A 32 -7.36 24.99 81.62
CA MET A 32 -8.30 24.65 82.69
C MET A 32 -7.52 24.35 83.96
N ALA A 33 -7.97 24.92 85.07
CA ALA A 33 -7.48 24.60 86.39
C ALA A 33 -8.56 23.95 87.25
N VAL A 34 -8.13 23.15 88.21
CA VAL A 34 -8.98 22.44 89.15
C VAL A 34 -8.44 22.62 90.56
N GLY A 35 -9.35 22.69 91.54
CA GLY A 35 -9.02 22.97 92.93
C GLY A 35 -9.89 22.19 93.93
N ASP A 36 -9.42 22.16 95.19
CA ASP A 36 -10.09 21.44 96.28
C ASP A 36 -11.02 22.31 97.12
N GLY A 37 -11.23 23.57 96.72
CA GLY A 37 -12.16 24.51 97.36
C GLY A 37 -11.80 24.89 98.80
N GLY A 38 -10.56 24.63 99.24
CA GLY A 38 -10.13 24.91 100.62
C GLY A 38 -10.71 23.93 101.65
N GLY A 39 -11.13 22.74 101.22
CA GLY A 39 -11.68 21.70 102.11
C GLY A 39 -13.20 21.56 102.10
N ALA A 40 -13.93 22.50 101.50
CA ALA A 40 -15.39 22.50 101.39
C ALA A 40 -15.87 22.78 99.95
N LEU A 41 -17.12 22.46 99.63
CA LEU A 41 -17.71 22.76 98.32
C LEU A 41 -17.90 24.29 98.18
N PRO A 42 -17.21 24.95 97.24
CA PRO A 42 -17.30 26.40 97.10
C PRO A 42 -18.55 26.82 96.35
N THR A 43 -19.06 28.02 96.66
CA THR A 43 -20.11 28.68 95.88
C THR A 43 -19.44 29.63 94.87
N PRO A 44 -19.54 29.36 93.56
CA PRO A 44 -18.94 30.23 92.54
C PRO A 44 -19.50 31.66 92.63
N SER A 45 -18.63 32.66 92.51
CA SER A 45 -18.97 34.08 92.55
C SER A 45 -18.37 34.82 91.35
N PRO A 46 -19.12 35.71 90.67
CA PRO A 46 -18.61 36.51 89.56
C PRO A 46 -17.40 37.39 89.94
N ALA A 47 -17.23 37.75 91.22
CA ALA A 47 -16.11 38.58 91.66
C ALA A 47 -14.78 37.81 91.80
N GLN A 48 -14.75 36.50 91.61
CA GLN A 48 -13.53 35.70 91.74
C GLN A 48 -12.52 36.02 90.64
N THR A 49 -11.26 36.16 91.03
CA THR A 49 -10.11 36.35 90.14
C THR A 49 -9.18 35.14 90.08
N GLN A 50 -9.31 34.21 91.04
CA GLN A 50 -8.54 32.98 91.18
C GLN A 50 -9.39 31.88 91.84
N LEU A 51 -8.95 30.62 91.72
CA LEU A 51 -9.52 29.50 92.48
C LEU A 51 -9.21 29.67 93.97
N ILE A 52 -10.05 29.13 94.85
CA ILE A 52 -9.85 29.20 96.31
C ILE A 52 -8.60 28.41 96.72
N SER A 53 -8.39 27.24 96.13
CA SER A 53 -7.22 26.40 96.36
C SER A 53 -6.95 25.56 95.11
N GLU A 54 -6.20 26.16 94.17
CA GLU A 54 -5.77 25.54 92.93
C GLU A 54 -4.80 24.38 93.20
N LYS A 55 -5.05 23.22 92.57
CA LYS A 55 -4.17 22.04 92.67
C LYS A 55 -3.46 21.73 91.38
N ARG A 56 -4.11 21.98 90.24
CA ARG A 56 -3.54 21.71 88.91
C ARG A 56 -4.10 22.69 87.90
N ARG A 57 -3.24 23.11 87.00
CA ARG A 57 -3.56 23.87 85.79
C ARG A 57 -2.81 23.26 84.62
N ALA A 58 -3.51 23.01 83.51
CA ALA A 58 -2.91 22.53 82.28
C ALA A 58 -3.71 23.00 81.05
N ALA A 59 -3.16 22.77 79.86
CA ALA A 59 -3.85 23.07 78.61
C ALA A 59 -5.15 22.26 78.46
N LEU A 60 -6.08 22.77 77.65
CA LEU A 60 -7.31 22.08 77.29
C LEU A 60 -7.04 20.94 76.28
N ASN A 61 -7.72 19.80 76.45
CA ASN A 61 -7.69 18.68 75.51
C ASN A 61 -8.76 18.82 74.42
N SER A 62 -9.85 19.54 74.70
CA SER A 62 -10.87 19.89 73.72
C SER A 62 -11.55 21.20 74.12
N LEU A 63 -11.86 22.04 73.13
CA LEU A 63 -12.71 23.22 73.28
C LEU A 63 -13.64 23.27 72.07
N SER A 64 -14.93 23.04 72.29
CA SER A 64 -15.92 22.97 71.21
C SER A 64 -17.22 23.66 71.59
N ILE A 65 -17.98 24.10 70.59
CA ILE A 65 -19.37 24.53 70.78
C ILE A 65 -20.26 23.29 70.87
N ASP A 66 -21.24 23.30 71.76
CA ASP A 66 -22.23 22.23 71.83
C ASP A 66 -23.08 22.18 70.55
N ALA A 67 -23.15 21.01 69.92
CA ALA A 67 -23.92 20.81 68.69
C ALA A 67 -25.42 21.02 68.88
N ALA A 68 -25.94 20.83 70.11
CA ALA A 68 -27.34 21.06 70.43
C ALA A 68 -27.64 22.51 70.84
N ASN A 69 -26.64 23.28 71.29
CA ASN A 69 -26.80 24.62 71.82
C ASN A 69 -25.63 25.53 71.44
N SER A 70 -25.82 26.38 70.42
CA SER A 70 -24.78 27.27 69.91
C SER A 70 -24.28 28.35 70.90
N SER A 71 -24.97 28.53 72.04
CA SER A 71 -24.56 29.43 73.13
C SER A 71 -23.73 28.75 74.23
N GLN A 72 -23.46 27.44 74.12
CA GLN A 72 -22.69 26.69 75.10
C GLN A 72 -21.32 26.30 74.56
N ILE A 73 -20.30 26.53 75.39
CA ILE A 73 -18.93 26.09 75.15
C ILE A 73 -18.63 24.95 76.11
N ILE A 74 -18.12 23.86 75.55
CA ILE A 74 -17.67 22.69 76.28
C ILE A 74 -16.14 22.71 76.27
N ALA A 75 -15.56 22.94 77.44
CA ALA A 75 -14.13 22.83 77.66
C ALA A 75 -13.86 21.49 78.37
N GLU A 76 -12.92 20.71 77.84
CA GLU A 76 -12.50 19.45 78.43
C GLU A 76 -11.01 19.42 78.70
N GLN A 77 -10.66 18.85 79.85
CA GLN A 77 -9.31 18.54 80.22
C GLN A 77 -9.24 17.11 80.72
N VAL A 78 -8.25 16.37 80.24
CA VAL A 78 -7.93 15.03 80.72
C VAL A 78 -6.81 15.16 81.76
N ILE A 79 -7.08 14.66 82.97
CA ILE A 79 -6.11 14.57 84.06
C ILE A 79 -5.49 13.18 84.01
N PRO A 80 -4.17 13.06 83.72
CA PRO A 80 -3.50 11.76 83.66
C PRO A 80 -3.40 11.11 85.04
N GLU A 81 -3.01 9.84 85.08
CA GLU A 81 -2.82 9.08 86.32
C GLU A 81 -1.65 9.58 87.19
N THR A 82 -0.72 10.34 86.62
CA THR A 82 0.44 10.92 87.30
C THR A 82 0.09 12.11 88.19
N ASP A 83 -1.03 12.78 87.93
CA ASP A 83 -1.48 13.96 88.67
C ASP A 83 -2.74 13.64 89.50
N GLY A 84 -2.70 13.85 90.82
CA GLY A 84 -3.83 13.56 91.72
C GLY A 84 -3.48 13.74 93.20
N GLY A 85 -4.19 13.05 94.10
CA GLY A 85 -3.97 13.08 95.55
C GLY A 85 -4.80 14.16 96.25
N TRP A 86 -5.81 14.69 95.57
CA TRP A 86 -6.64 15.80 96.04
C TRP A 86 -8.07 15.67 95.54
N TRP A 87 -8.97 16.38 96.23
CA TRP A 87 -10.38 16.49 95.85
C TRP A 87 -10.55 17.54 94.76
N ILE A 88 -11.42 17.26 93.80
CA ILE A 88 -11.88 18.22 92.80
C ILE A 88 -13.23 18.76 93.26
N ARG A 89 -13.29 20.07 93.51
CA ARG A 89 -14.49 20.77 93.96
C ARG A 89 -14.77 22.05 93.18
N GLU A 90 -13.74 22.65 92.60
CA GLU A 90 -13.84 23.82 91.74
C GLU A 90 -13.07 23.61 90.44
N VAL A 91 -13.58 24.21 89.36
CA VAL A 91 -12.98 24.20 88.02
C VAL A 91 -12.98 25.63 87.50
N GLY A 92 -11.85 26.10 86.97
CA GLY A 92 -11.73 27.42 86.36
C GLY A 92 -11.15 27.36 84.96
N LEU A 93 -11.66 28.22 84.08
CA LEU A 93 -11.13 28.42 82.72
C LEU A 93 -10.30 29.70 82.67
N PHE A 94 -9.13 29.62 82.05
CA PHE A 94 -8.19 30.73 81.94
C PHE A 94 -7.87 31.04 80.49
N ASP A 95 -7.68 32.33 80.22
CA ASP A 95 -7.21 32.79 78.92
C ASP A 95 -5.68 32.72 78.78
N LYS A 96 -5.19 33.06 77.58
CA LYS A 96 -3.74 33.14 77.28
C LYS A 96 -2.94 34.07 78.23
N ASP A 97 -3.59 35.05 78.85
CA ASP A 97 -2.96 36.02 79.75
C ASP A 97 -3.04 35.57 81.21
N GLY A 98 -3.58 34.37 81.48
CA GLY A 98 -3.75 33.82 82.82
C GLY A 98 -4.92 34.41 83.60
N VAL A 99 -5.85 35.12 82.95
CA VAL A 99 -7.04 35.71 83.59
C VAL A 99 -8.13 34.64 83.74
N LEU A 100 -8.72 34.53 84.94
CA LEU A 100 -9.83 33.62 85.20
C LEU A 100 -11.09 34.12 84.48
N ILE A 101 -11.51 33.39 83.45
CA ILE A 101 -12.66 33.72 82.59
C ILE A 101 -13.96 33.18 83.18
N ALA A 102 -13.94 31.95 83.65
CA ALA A 102 -15.12 31.31 84.19
C ALA A 102 -14.77 30.40 85.36
N ILE A 103 -15.71 30.26 86.28
CA ILE A 103 -15.58 29.42 87.46
C ILE A 103 -16.83 28.55 87.61
N ALA A 104 -16.61 27.30 87.99
CA ALA A 104 -17.66 26.34 88.27
C ALA A 104 -17.36 25.57 89.55
N ASN A 105 -18.41 25.18 90.25
CA ASN A 105 -18.31 24.13 91.27
C ASN A 105 -18.67 22.78 90.65
N CYS A 106 -18.07 21.71 91.16
CA CYS A 106 -18.36 20.35 90.72
C CYS A 106 -18.63 19.43 91.92
N PRO A 107 -19.32 18.29 91.71
CA PRO A 107 -19.46 17.27 92.74
C PRO A 107 -18.10 16.86 93.30
N GLU A 108 -18.00 16.72 94.61
CA GLU A 108 -16.76 16.35 95.30
C GLU A 108 -16.26 15.01 94.75
N THR A 109 -15.15 15.05 94.01
CA THR A 109 -14.59 13.87 93.35
C THR A 109 -13.13 13.72 93.75
N TYR A 110 -12.78 12.60 94.39
CA TYR A 110 -11.39 12.31 94.73
C TYR A 110 -10.65 11.76 93.50
N LYS A 111 -9.53 12.39 93.14
CA LYS A 111 -8.65 11.95 92.05
C LYS A 111 -7.41 11.29 92.66
N PRO A 112 -7.34 9.94 92.75
CA PRO A 112 -6.18 9.28 93.32
C PRO A 112 -4.94 9.43 92.45
N GLN A 113 -3.76 9.33 93.07
CA GLN A 113 -2.48 9.14 92.37
C GLN A 113 -2.17 7.66 92.21
N LEU A 114 -1.38 7.30 91.20
CA LEU A 114 -0.89 5.93 91.00
C LEU A 114 -0.17 5.37 92.25
N GLN A 115 0.52 6.21 93.02
CA GLN A 115 1.21 5.84 94.27
C GLN A 115 0.26 5.36 95.38
N GLU A 116 -1.02 5.72 95.30
CA GLU A 116 -2.08 5.29 96.22
C GLU A 116 -2.73 3.97 95.77
N GLY A 117 -2.17 3.30 94.75
CA GLY A 117 -2.65 2.02 94.23
C GLY A 117 -3.78 2.13 93.19
N SER A 118 -4.15 3.35 92.75
CA SER A 118 -5.19 3.56 91.73
C SER A 118 -4.81 4.65 90.73
N GLY A 119 -4.23 4.25 89.59
CA GLY A 119 -3.96 5.12 88.45
C GLY A 119 -5.21 5.40 87.62
N ARG A 120 -6.03 6.37 88.04
CA ARG A 120 -7.22 6.78 87.27
C ARG A 120 -6.88 7.94 86.35
N THR A 121 -7.28 7.88 85.09
CA THR A 121 -7.35 9.04 84.21
C THR A 121 -8.76 9.64 84.32
N GLN A 122 -8.87 10.93 84.60
CA GLN A 122 -10.16 11.59 84.85
C GLN A 122 -10.35 12.73 83.84
N THR A 123 -11.45 12.69 83.08
CA THR A 123 -11.84 13.82 82.23
C THR A 123 -12.71 14.77 83.05
N VAL A 124 -12.31 16.04 83.09
CA VAL A 124 -13.08 17.14 83.65
C VAL A 124 -13.68 17.92 82.50
N ARG A 125 -15.00 18.08 82.53
CA ARG A 125 -15.77 18.80 81.52
C ARG A 125 -16.47 19.98 82.19
N MET A 126 -16.23 21.18 81.68
CA MET A 126 -16.95 22.39 82.08
C MET A 126 -17.80 22.86 80.91
N VAL A 127 -19.11 23.00 81.16
CA VAL A 127 -20.06 23.57 80.20
C VAL A 127 -20.37 24.99 80.64
N LEU A 128 -20.05 25.97 79.79
CA LEU A 128 -20.23 27.38 80.05
C LEU A 128 -21.20 28.00 79.03
N ILE A 129 -22.21 28.70 79.52
CA ILE A 129 -23.08 29.52 78.67
C ILE A 129 -22.42 30.88 78.48
N VAL A 130 -22.28 31.31 77.23
CA VAL A 130 -21.68 32.60 76.85
C VAL A 130 -22.64 33.43 76.01
N SER A 131 -22.46 34.75 76.01
CA SER A 131 -23.26 35.67 75.19
C SER A 131 -22.90 35.66 73.70
N SER A 132 -21.68 35.23 73.35
CA SER A 132 -21.25 35.01 71.96
C SER A 132 -20.17 33.93 71.89
N THR A 133 -20.42 32.87 71.12
CA THR A 133 -19.45 31.80 70.87
C THR A 133 -18.48 32.11 69.73
N GLU A 134 -18.83 33.03 68.83
CA GLU A 134 -17.95 33.53 67.76
C GLU A 134 -16.74 34.31 68.31
N ALA A 135 -16.92 34.93 69.47
CA ALA A 135 -15.88 35.66 70.18
C ALA A 135 -14.88 34.74 70.91
N VAL A 136 -14.90 33.41 70.71
CA VAL A 136 -13.99 32.45 71.36
C VAL A 136 -13.21 31.63 70.33
N THR A 137 -11.89 31.55 70.48
CA THR A 137 -11.04 30.71 69.60
C THR A 137 -11.15 29.24 69.99
N LEU A 138 -11.65 28.40 69.09
CA LEU A 138 -11.80 26.94 69.29
C LEU A 138 -10.56 26.12 68.92
N LYS A 139 -9.41 26.77 68.73
CA LYS A 139 -8.18 26.13 68.30
C LYS A 139 -7.30 25.82 69.51
N ILE A 140 -7.21 24.54 69.86
CA ILE A 140 -6.19 24.00 70.77
C ILE A 140 -4.96 23.58 69.96
N ASP A 141 -3.79 23.50 70.61
CA ASP A 141 -2.60 22.86 70.04
C ASP A 141 -2.64 21.35 70.36
N PRO A 142 -2.91 20.48 69.38
CA PRO A 142 -3.02 19.03 69.62
C PRO A 142 -1.65 18.36 69.84
N SER A 143 -0.53 19.05 69.65
CA SER A 143 0.82 18.44 69.75
C SER A 143 1.29 18.21 71.20
N VAL A 144 0.61 18.80 72.19
CA VAL A 144 1.02 18.79 73.61
C VAL A 144 0.00 18.09 74.52
N VAL A 145 -1.08 17.52 73.97
CA VAL A 145 -2.20 16.97 74.76
C VAL A 145 -2.60 15.56 74.33
N LEU A 146 -3.06 14.75 75.30
CA LEU A 146 -3.54 13.38 75.07
C LEU A 146 -4.89 13.41 74.32
N ALA A 147 -4.98 12.77 73.16
CA ALA A 147 -6.24 12.59 72.43
C ALA A 147 -7.10 11.49 73.07
N THR A 148 -8.42 11.68 73.10
CA THR A 148 -9.34 10.62 73.54
C THR A 148 -9.41 9.52 72.48
N ARG A 149 -9.60 8.27 72.89
CA ARG A 149 -9.76 7.12 71.97
C ARG A 149 -10.87 7.36 70.94
N LYS A 150 -12.00 7.95 71.37
CA LYS A 150 -13.12 8.27 70.48
C LYS A 150 -12.72 9.21 69.34
N TYR A 151 -11.90 10.23 69.61
CA TYR A 151 -11.43 11.15 68.57
C TYR A 151 -10.59 10.42 67.52
N ALA A 152 -9.72 9.51 67.95
CA ALA A 152 -8.90 8.70 67.05
C ALA A 152 -9.75 7.72 66.21
N ASP A 153 -10.70 7.02 66.84
CA ASP A 153 -11.60 6.09 66.15
C ASP A 153 -12.49 6.80 65.11
N ASP A 154 -13.06 7.97 65.45
CA ASP A 154 -13.90 8.75 64.53
C ASP A 154 -13.08 9.23 63.32
N LYS A 155 -11.83 9.70 63.52
CA LYS A 155 -10.94 10.12 62.43
C LYS A 155 -10.48 8.95 61.55
N ALA A 156 -10.27 7.77 62.14
CA ALA A 156 -9.94 6.57 61.37
C ALA A 156 -11.10 6.16 60.45
N ILE A 157 -12.35 6.27 60.91
CA ILE A 157 -13.54 5.99 60.10
C ILE A 157 -13.66 6.99 58.94
N GLU A 158 -13.45 8.28 59.17
CA GLU A 158 -13.49 9.33 58.14
C GLU A 158 -12.46 9.06 57.02
N VAL A 159 -11.21 8.76 57.40
CA VAL A 159 -10.14 8.45 56.44
C VAL A 159 -10.46 7.18 55.66
N LYS A 160 -11.01 6.15 56.32
CA LYS A 160 -11.42 4.91 55.66
C LYS A 160 -12.51 5.17 54.62
N GLN A 161 -13.55 5.92 54.98
CA GLN A 161 -14.63 6.26 54.06
C GLN A 161 -14.12 7.05 52.85
N TYR A 162 -13.20 7.99 53.06
CA TYR A 162 -12.57 8.73 51.98
C TYR A 162 -11.79 7.80 51.02
N ALA A 163 -10.97 6.89 51.56
CA ALA A 163 -10.22 5.93 50.76
C ALA A 163 -11.14 4.94 50.01
N ASP A 164 -12.16 4.42 50.67
CA ASP A 164 -13.16 3.52 50.06
C ASP A 164 -13.89 4.23 48.90
N ASN A 165 -14.27 5.50 49.07
CA ASN A 165 -14.90 6.29 48.02
C ASN A 165 -13.98 6.50 46.82
N LEU A 166 -12.70 6.86 47.04
CA LEU A 166 -11.72 7.01 45.96
C LEU A 166 -11.49 5.71 45.19
N LEU A 167 -11.49 4.55 45.86
CA LEU A 167 -11.37 3.25 45.21
C LEU A 167 -12.57 2.93 44.34
N VAL A 168 -13.79 3.20 44.83
CA VAL A 168 -15.02 3.03 44.05
C VAL A 168 -15.04 3.95 42.82
N GLU A 169 -14.56 5.18 42.96
CA GLU A 169 -14.42 6.11 41.83
C GLU A 169 -13.37 5.61 40.82
N HIS A 170 -12.22 5.12 41.30
CA HIS A 170 -11.17 4.57 40.44
C HIS A 170 -11.65 3.33 39.66
N GLU A 171 -12.33 2.39 40.32
CA GLU A 171 -12.88 1.16 39.72
C GLU A 171 -13.88 1.46 38.60
N LYS A 172 -14.68 2.53 38.75
CA LYS A 172 -15.63 3.00 37.72
C LYS A 172 -14.97 3.84 36.64
N SER A 173 -13.75 4.32 36.88
CA SER A 173 -13.02 5.15 35.93
C SER A 173 -12.31 4.32 34.87
N ARG A 174 -11.90 4.99 33.78
CA ARG A 174 -10.96 4.45 32.79
C ARG A 174 -9.71 5.32 32.68
N ASN A 175 -9.38 6.04 33.75
CA ASN A 175 -8.27 6.98 33.76
C ASN A 175 -6.93 6.25 33.93
N HIS A 176 -6.49 5.60 32.86
CA HIS A 176 -5.26 4.83 32.80
C HIS A 176 -4.52 5.22 31.52
N PRO A 177 -3.17 5.23 31.49
CA PRO A 177 -2.42 5.51 30.28
C PRO A 177 -2.81 4.60 29.10
N ASP A 178 -2.79 5.17 27.90
CA ASP A 178 -2.92 4.41 26.67
C ASP A 178 -1.70 3.49 26.48
N ALA A 179 -1.92 2.33 25.87
CA ALA A 179 -0.82 1.42 25.55
C ALA A 179 0.04 2.00 24.43
N SER A 180 1.33 1.72 24.48
CA SER A 180 2.28 2.04 23.42
C SER A 180 3.00 0.77 22.94
N LYS A 181 3.89 0.92 21.96
CA LYS A 181 4.74 -0.19 21.49
C LYS A 181 5.75 -0.65 22.54
N THR A 182 6.01 0.17 23.57
CA THR A 182 7.05 -0.08 24.59
C THR A 182 6.49 -0.22 26.01
N GLU A 183 5.29 0.30 26.26
CA GLU A 183 4.68 0.34 27.59
C GLU A 183 3.24 -0.19 27.56
N LYS A 184 2.86 -0.91 28.62
CA LYS A 184 1.51 -1.48 28.75
C LYS A 184 0.50 -0.39 29.16
N GLY A 185 -0.72 -0.43 28.61
CA GLY A 185 -1.81 0.49 28.92
C GLY A 185 -3.15 0.01 28.36
N PHE A 186 -4.16 0.89 28.28
CA PHE A 186 -5.43 0.57 27.63
C PHE A 186 -5.38 0.80 26.11
N VAL A 187 -6.14 -0.01 25.36
CA VAL A 187 -6.26 0.10 23.90
C VAL A 187 -7.71 0.23 23.50
N LYS A 188 -7.95 0.95 22.41
CA LYS A 188 -9.24 0.97 21.73
C LYS A 188 -9.16 0.05 20.50
N LEU A 189 -10.12 -0.86 20.39
CA LEU A 189 -10.09 -1.90 19.35
C LEU A 189 -10.83 -1.45 18.09
N SER A 190 -10.31 -1.80 16.92
CA SER A 190 -10.95 -1.61 15.62
C SER A 190 -10.96 -2.88 14.80
N SER A 191 -12.06 -3.12 14.09
CA SER A 191 -12.18 -4.23 13.13
C SER A 191 -12.07 -3.77 11.66
N ALA A 192 -11.69 -2.52 11.41
CA ALA A 192 -11.43 -2.03 10.06
C ALA A 192 -10.14 -2.64 9.48
N THR A 193 -10.16 -3.04 8.22
CA THR A 193 -9.03 -3.72 7.55
C THR A 193 -8.16 -2.80 6.69
N THR A 194 -8.53 -1.52 6.58
CA THR A 194 -7.84 -0.50 5.77
C THR A 194 -7.63 0.80 6.57
N SER A 195 -7.50 0.69 7.89
CA SER A 195 -7.37 1.83 8.79
C SER A 195 -5.91 2.22 8.98
N ASP A 196 -5.58 3.49 8.77
CA ASP A 196 -4.24 4.05 8.99
C ASP A 196 -4.05 4.62 10.43
N SER A 197 -5.02 4.36 11.32
CA SER A 197 -4.98 4.87 12.70
C SER A 197 -3.88 4.23 13.53
N GLU A 198 -3.01 5.06 14.12
CA GLU A 198 -1.94 4.61 15.04
C GLU A 198 -2.39 4.49 16.51
N VAL A 199 -3.62 4.89 16.84
CA VAL A 199 -4.17 4.89 18.21
C VAL A 199 -5.16 3.75 18.47
N LEU A 200 -5.42 2.91 17.46
CA LEU A 200 -6.35 1.78 17.54
C LEU A 200 -5.61 0.46 17.35
N ALA A 201 -5.92 -0.54 18.16
CA ALA A 201 -5.40 -1.90 18.00
C ALA A 201 -6.35 -2.75 17.14
N ALA A 202 -5.78 -3.59 16.27
CA ALA A 202 -6.56 -4.49 15.42
C ALA A 202 -7.21 -5.62 16.24
N THR A 203 -8.45 -5.97 15.93
CA THR A 203 -9.11 -7.15 16.50
C THR A 203 -8.70 -8.45 15.80
N PRO A 204 -8.85 -9.62 16.45
CA PRO A 204 -8.71 -10.92 15.77
C PRO A 204 -9.60 -11.06 14.53
N LYS A 205 -10.77 -10.41 14.52
CA LYS A 205 -11.68 -10.36 13.36
C LYS A 205 -11.03 -9.65 12.17
N ALA A 206 -10.45 -8.47 12.36
CA ALA A 206 -9.75 -7.75 11.28
C ALA A 206 -8.59 -8.57 10.71
N VAL A 207 -7.77 -9.17 11.58
CA VAL A 207 -6.64 -10.01 11.17
C VAL A 207 -7.11 -11.21 10.36
N LYS A 208 -8.16 -11.91 10.81
CA LYS A 208 -8.75 -13.04 10.08
C LYS A 208 -9.26 -12.63 8.69
N THR A 209 -10.00 -11.52 8.61
CA THR A 209 -10.54 -11.03 7.34
C THR A 209 -9.43 -10.68 6.34
N VAL A 210 -8.35 -10.03 6.79
CA VAL A 210 -7.18 -9.75 5.91
C VAL A 210 -6.52 -11.05 5.48
N SER A 211 -6.29 -11.99 6.40
CA SER A 211 -5.66 -13.28 6.09
C SER A 211 -6.45 -14.09 5.06
N GLU A 212 -7.77 -14.14 5.18
CA GLU A 212 -8.66 -14.80 4.21
C GLU A 212 -8.62 -14.10 2.84
N ALA A 213 -8.67 -12.77 2.82
CA ALA A 213 -8.57 -11.99 1.59
C ALA A 213 -7.21 -12.16 0.90
N THR A 214 -6.10 -12.18 1.64
CA THR A 214 -4.76 -12.44 1.09
C THR A 214 -4.63 -13.85 0.54
N THR A 215 -5.17 -14.85 1.23
CA THR A 215 -5.15 -16.25 0.76
C THR A 215 -5.93 -16.39 -0.54
N LYS A 216 -7.10 -15.76 -0.62
CA LYS A 216 -7.90 -15.71 -1.84
C LYS A 216 -7.14 -15.00 -2.98
N ALA A 217 -6.51 -13.86 -2.70
CA ALA A 217 -5.76 -13.13 -3.72
C ALA A 217 -4.57 -13.95 -4.27
N LEU A 218 -3.88 -14.72 -3.42
CA LEU A 218 -2.82 -15.64 -3.85
C LEU A 218 -3.36 -16.79 -4.71
N ASP A 219 -4.48 -17.38 -4.30
CA ASP A 219 -5.14 -18.46 -5.05
C ASP A 219 -5.66 -17.95 -6.41
N ASP A 220 -6.30 -16.78 -6.44
CA ASP A 220 -6.74 -16.10 -7.65
C ASP A 220 -5.54 -15.78 -8.57
N HIS A 221 -4.42 -15.31 -8.01
CA HIS A 221 -3.17 -15.05 -8.76
C HIS A 221 -2.59 -16.34 -9.35
N GLY A 222 -2.61 -17.46 -8.61
CA GLY A 222 -2.16 -18.75 -9.11
C GLY A 222 -3.06 -19.36 -10.20
N LYS A 223 -4.35 -19.03 -10.19
CA LYS A 223 -5.36 -19.48 -11.16
C LYS A 223 -5.53 -18.56 -12.36
N ALA A 224 -5.03 -17.33 -12.29
CA ALA A 224 -5.10 -16.40 -13.40
C ALA A 224 -4.35 -16.96 -14.61
N ASP A 225 -4.90 -16.77 -15.80
CA ASP A 225 -4.19 -17.11 -17.04
C ASP A 225 -2.97 -16.19 -17.18
N ASN A 226 -1.76 -16.78 -17.18
CA ASN A 226 -0.48 -16.09 -17.35
C ASN A 226 -0.19 -14.98 -16.31
N PRO A 227 -0.09 -15.31 -15.00
CA PRO A 227 0.04 -14.31 -13.93
C PRO A 227 1.38 -13.55 -13.93
N HIS A 228 2.33 -14.01 -14.74
CA HIS A 228 3.63 -13.37 -14.94
C HIS A 228 4.00 -13.27 -16.43
N GLN A 229 3.20 -12.52 -17.19
CA GLN A 229 3.34 -12.32 -18.64
C GLN A 229 4.76 -11.89 -19.09
N GLN A 230 5.51 -11.17 -18.24
CA GLN A 230 6.89 -10.75 -18.50
C GLN A 230 7.89 -11.92 -18.70
N TYR A 231 7.68 -13.07 -18.05
CA TYR A 231 8.56 -14.24 -18.21
C TYR A 231 8.25 -15.07 -19.46
N LEU A 232 7.09 -14.84 -20.11
CA LEU A 232 6.79 -15.45 -21.41
C LEU A 232 7.53 -14.77 -22.56
N GLN A 233 7.95 -13.51 -22.38
CA GLN A 233 8.69 -12.76 -23.41
C GLN A 233 10.09 -13.34 -23.66
N MET A 234 10.69 -14.05 -22.70
CA MET A 234 12.01 -14.67 -22.85
C MET A 234 11.98 -16.08 -23.48
N ALA A 235 10.79 -16.68 -23.67
CA ALA A 235 10.65 -18.01 -24.28
C ALA A 235 10.52 -17.98 -25.82
N GLN A 236 10.55 -16.80 -26.44
CA GLN A 236 10.45 -16.64 -27.88
C GLN A 236 11.73 -16.02 -28.45
N LEU A 237 12.81 -16.80 -28.48
CA LEU A 237 13.82 -16.65 -29.54
C LEU A 237 13.13 -16.98 -30.86
N THR A 238 12.38 -16.04 -31.41
CA THR A 238 11.74 -16.14 -32.72
C THR A 238 12.76 -15.76 -33.80
N GLY A 239 12.68 -16.44 -34.94
CA GLY A 239 13.61 -16.23 -36.05
C GLY A 239 13.44 -14.88 -36.73
N VAL A 240 14.17 -14.65 -37.83
CA VAL A 240 13.97 -13.47 -38.68
C VAL A 240 12.55 -13.51 -39.26
N ILE A 241 11.90 -12.36 -39.37
CA ILE A 241 10.57 -12.23 -40.00
C ILE A 241 10.50 -12.91 -41.37
N GLY A 242 9.38 -13.55 -41.69
CA GLY A 242 9.17 -14.26 -42.95
C GLY A 242 9.88 -15.62 -43.03
N THR A 243 10.74 -15.95 -42.06
CA THR A 243 11.29 -17.30 -41.94
C THR A 243 10.15 -18.28 -41.71
N SER A 244 10.15 -19.34 -42.50
CA SER A 244 9.14 -20.38 -42.45
C SER A 244 9.77 -21.77 -42.59
N ARG A 245 9.03 -22.77 -42.14
CA ARG A 245 9.38 -24.19 -42.32
C ARG A 245 8.40 -24.82 -43.31
N ASN A 246 8.93 -25.42 -44.37
CA ASN A 246 8.16 -26.11 -45.41
C ASN A 246 7.11 -25.20 -46.08
N ALA A 247 7.48 -23.95 -46.39
CA ALA A 247 6.58 -23.02 -47.02
C ALA A 247 6.32 -23.43 -48.48
N LYS A 248 5.05 -23.47 -48.87
CA LYS A 248 4.64 -23.89 -50.21
C LYS A 248 3.33 -23.27 -50.65
N MET A 249 3.24 -23.03 -51.95
CA MET A 249 2.01 -22.63 -52.65
C MET A 249 2.06 -23.20 -54.07
N SER A 250 0.95 -23.75 -54.54
CA SER A 250 0.86 -24.35 -55.87
C SER A 250 -0.36 -23.82 -56.61
N VAL A 251 -0.15 -23.33 -57.83
CA VAL A 251 -1.20 -22.88 -58.75
C VAL A 251 -1.05 -23.71 -60.02
N THR A 252 -1.89 -24.73 -60.18
CA THR A 252 -1.80 -25.69 -61.30
C THR A 252 -2.57 -25.23 -62.55
N ALA A 253 -3.49 -24.27 -62.40
CA ALA A 253 -4.22 -23.59 -63.46
C ALA A 253 -4.40 -22.13 -63.06
N ALA A 254 -4.51 -21.23 -64.04
CA ALA A 254 -4.75 -19.80 -63.77
C ALA A 254 -6.01 -19.63 -62.90
N SER A 255 -5.87 -18.95 -61.77
CA SER A 255 -6.90 -18.90 -60.73
C SER A 255 -6.86 -17.57 -59.97
N SER A 256 -8.03 -17.07 -59.54
CA SER A 256 -8.11 -15.95 -58.59
C SER A 256 -7.82 -16.40 -57.16
N THR A 257 -7.75 -17.70 -56.91
CA THR A 257 -7.50 -18.27 -55.58
C THR A 257 -6.22 -19.08 -55.55
N ALA A 258 -5.56 -19.06 -54.39
CA ALA A 258 -4.43 -19.93 -54.09
C ALA A 258 -4.33 -20.19 -52.59
N THR A 259 -3.69 -21.30 -52.21
CA THR A 259 -3.46 -21.64 -50.80
C THR A 259 -1.97 -21.65 -50.51
N PHE A 260 -1.57 -20.87 -49.51
CA PHE A 260 -0.21 -20.89 -48.97
C PHE A 260 -0.21 -21.67 -47.66
N THR A 261 0.76 -22.55 -47.51
CA THR A 261 0.94 -23.37 -46.31
C THR A 261 2.36 -23.32 -45.80
N ALA A 262 2.54 -23.35 -44.49
CA ALA A 262 3.83 -23.48 -43.80
C ALA A 262 3.61 -24.15 -42.43
N ASP A 263 4.55 -24.99 -42.00
CA ASP A 263 4.45 -25.67 -40.70
C ASP A 263 4.69 -24.70 -39.55
N GLU A 264 5.65 -23.80 -39.74
CA GLU A 264 5.95 -22.69 -38.83
C GLU A 264 6.21 -21.44 -39.67
N LEU A 265 5.79 -20.27 -39.18
CA LEU A 265 6.02 -18.98 -39.85
C LEU A 265 6.18 -17.87 -38.81
N ILE A 266 7.20 -17.02 -38.96
CA ILE A 266 7.42 -15.86 -38.09
C ILE A 266 6.81 -14.60 -38.71
N VAL A 267 5.94 -13.93 -37.96
CA VAL A 267 5.34 -12.62 -38.28
C VAL A 267 5.71 -11.57 -37.22
N GLN A 268 5.69 -10.29 -37.57
CA GLN A 268 6.10 -9.21 -36.66
C GLN A 268 5.21 -7.96 -36.81
N THR A 269 5.06 -7.17 -35.76
CA THR A 269 4.24 -5.95 -35.78
C THR A 269 4.85 -4.79 -36.56
N ALA A 270 6.17 -4.66 -36.49
CA ALA A 270 6.98 -3.65 -37.14
C ALA A 270 8.43 -4.12 -37.16
N LEU A 271 9.31 -3.48 -37.92
CA LEU A 271 10.75 -3.74 -37.84
C LEU A 271 11.24 -3.48 -36.40
N GLY A 272 11.73 -4.51 -35.73
CA GLY A 272 12.11 -4.46 -34.31
C GLY A 272 10.94 -4.56 -33.31
N GLY A 273 9.71 -4.73 -33.79
CA GLY A 273 8.51 -4.91 -32.96
C GLY A 273 8.32 -6.32 -32.40
N PHE A 274 7.16 -6.61 -31.84
CA PHE A 274 6.83 -7.93 -31.29
C PHE A 274 6.71 -8.97 -32.40
N GLN A 275 7.33 -10.14 -32.17
CA GLN A 275 7.28 -11.28 -33.08
C GLN A 275 6.30 -12.34 -32.58
N TYR A 276 5.66 -13.02 -33.51
CA TYR A 276 4.76 -14.14 -33.26
C TYR A 276 5.14 -15.30 -34.18
N LYS A 277 5.18 -16.51 -33.61
CA LYS A 277 5.37 -17.75 -34.37
C LYS A 277 4.00 -18.39 -34.60
N LEU A 278 3.59 -18.45 -35.86
CA LEU A 278 2.39 -19.14 -36.30
C LEU A 278 2.74 -20.60 -36.60
N THR A 279 1.91 -21.54 -36.14
CA THR A 279 2.08 -22.98 -36.37
C THR A 279 0.95 -23.53 -37.23
N GLY A 280 1.24 -24.43 -38.15
CA GLY A 280 0.26 -25.03 -39.05
C GLY A 280 -0.46 -23.99 -39.91
N PHE A 281 0.27 -22.99 -40.41
CA PHE A 281 -0.31 -21.95 -41.25
C PHE A 281 -0.83 -22.58 -42.55
N ASN A 282 -2.13 -22.50 -42.77
CA ASN A 282 -2.79 -22.99 -43.98
C ASN A 282 -3.93 -22.04 -44.31
N LYS A 283 -3.70 -21.15 -45.29
CA LYS A 283 -4.63 -20.07 -45.60
C LYS A 283 -4.79 -19.92 -47.11
N THR A 284 -6.04 -19.74 -47.52
CA THR A 284 -6.41 -19.45 -48.89
C THR A 284 -6.58 -17.96 -49.08
N ILE A 285 -6.02 -17.44 -50.17
CA ILE A 285 -6.21 -16.09 -50.66
C ILE A 285 -7.18 -16.14 -51.85
N ASN A 286 -8.10 -15.17 -51.93
CA ASN A 286 -8.97 -14.93 -53.08
C ASN A 286 -8.83 -13.48 -53.55
N LEU A 287 -8.21 -13.30 -54.71
CA LEU A 287 -7.96 -12.00 -55.31
C LEU A 287 -9.25 -11.26 -55.71
N ALA A 288 -10.39 -11.94 -55.77
CA ALA A 288 -11.69 -11.31 -56.05
C ALA A 288 -12.36 -10.66 -54.83
N THR A 289 -11.82 -10.86 -53.63
CA THR A 289 -12.35 -10.28 -52.37
C THR A 289 -11.40 -9.26 -51.79
N THR A 290 -11.89 -8.37 -50.91
CA THR A 290 -11.10 -7.38 -50.19
C THR A 290 -11.08 -7.69 -48.69
N GLY A 291 -9.97 -7.41 -48.02
CA GLY A 291 -9.76 -7.66 -46.59
C GLY A 291 -9.02 -8.96 -46.31
N ALA A 292 -9.15 -9.49 -45.09
CA ALA A 292 -8.48 -10.71 -44.69
C ALA A 292 -8.89 -11.90 -45.59
N GLY A 293 -7.91 -12.53 -46.24
CA GLY A 293 -8.15 -13.56 -47.26
C GLY A 293 -8.34 -13.02 -48.68
N GLY A 294 -8.13 -11.72 -48.92
CA GLY A 294 -8.21 -11.09 -50.23
C GLY A 294 -7.21 -9.93 -50.42
N MET A 295 -7.53 -9.02 -51.33
CA MET A 295 -6.75 -7.80 -51.59
C MET A 295 -6.84 -6.81 -50.41
N ASP A 296 -5.78 -6.03 -50.18
CA ASP A 296 -5.68 -4.98 -49.16
C ASP A 296 -6.69 -3.85 -49.39
N THR A 297 -6.50 -3.08 -50.45
CA THR A 297 -7.34 -1.98 -50.91
C THR A 297 -6.95 -1.72 -52.37
N GLY A 298 -7.59 -2.41 -53.32
CA GLY A 298 -7.25 -2.21 -54.74
C GLY A 298 -7.82 -3.26 -55.68
N SER A 299 -7.61 -3.04 -56.98
CA SER A 299 -7.89 -4.00 -58.03
C SER A 299 -6.66 -4.87 -58.30
N VAL A 300 -6.90 -6.13 -58.67
CA VAL A 300 -5.85 -7.07 -59.04
C VAL A 300 -5.22 -6.63 -60.37
N PRO A 301 -3.89 -6.55 -60.48
CA PRO A 301 -3.24 -6.17 -61.73
C PRO A 301 -3.62 -7.14 -62.86
N VAL A 302 -4.08 -6.59 -63.99
CA VAL A 302 -4.37 -7.40 -65.20
C VAL A 302 -3.11 -8.14 -65.63
N THR A 303 -1.95 -7.48 -65.60
CA THR A 303 -0.63 -8.10 -65.72
C THR A 303 0.30 -7.40 -64.76
N GLY A 304 1.01 -8.15 -63.92
CA GLY A 304 1.86 -7.57 -62.91
C GLY A 304 2.22 -8.55 -61.80
N PHE A 305 2.31 -8.04 -60.57
CA PHE A 305 2.67 -8.84 -59.40
C PHE A 305 1.84 -8.46 -58.18
N VAL A 306 1.53 -9.47 -57.36
CA VAL A 306 0.92 -9.30 -56.05
C VAL A 306 1.84 -9.88 -54.98
N ALA A 307 2.10 -9.11 -53.94
CA ALA A 307 2.75 -9.58 -52.72
C ALA A 307 1.69 -10.21 -51.82
N LEU A 308 1.98 -11.38 -51.27
CA LEU A 308 1.14 -12.03 -50.27
C LEU A 308 1.81 -11.90 -48.91
N TYR A 309 1.05 -11.39 -47.96
CA TYR A 309 1.45 -11.27 -46.57
C TYR A 309 0.66 -12.24 -45.72
N ALA A 310 1.33 -13.01 -44.87
CA ALA A 310 0.65 -13.61 -43.73
C ALA A 310 0.38 -12.52 -42.71
N ILE A 311 -0.86 -12.37 -42.27
CA ILE A 311 -1.28 -11.39 -41.27
C ILE A 311 -1.81 -12.09 -40.03
N TYR A 312 -1.57 -11.50 -38.86
CA TYR A 312 -1.96 -12.04 -37.56
C TYR A 312 -2.59 -10.98 -36.66
N ASN A 313 -3.68 -11.38 -35.99
CA ASN A 313 -4.36 -10.61 -34.96
C ASN A 313 -3.96 -11.19 -33.58
N PRO A 314 -3.08 -10.53 -32.82
CA PRO A 314 -2.63 -11.04 -31.53
C PRO A 314 -3.73 -11.14 -30.47
N SER A 315 -4.80 -10.34 -30.58
CA SER A 315 -5.89 -10.32 -29.62
C SER A 315 -6.84 -11.51 -29.79
N THR A 316 -7.11 -11.92 -31.04
CA THR A 316 -8.03 -13.04 -31.34
C THR A 316 -7.31 -14.32 -31.75
N GLN A 317 -5.98 -14.24 -31.92
CA GLN A 317 -5.13 -15.30 -32.49
C GLN A 317 -5.51 -15.72 -33.92
N ALA A 318 -6.30 -14.91 -34.62
CA ALA A 318 -6.69 -15.16 -36.00
C ALA A 318 -5.52 -14.88 -36.96
N SER A 319 -5.38 -15.71 -37.99
CA SER A 319 -4.42 -15.54 -39.07
C SER A 319 -5.09 -15.65 -40.44
N ALA A 320 -4.58 -14.89 -41.41
CA ALA A 320 -5.06 -14.86 -42.80
C ALA A 320 -3.91 -14.50 -43.76
N LEU A 321 -4.21 -14.51 -45.06
CA LEU A 321 -3.37 -13.89 -46.08
C LEU A 321 -3.95 -12.52 -46.47
N LEU A 322 -3.10 -11.62 -46.93
CA LEU A 322 -3.47 -10.35 -47.54
C LEU A 322 -2.64 -10.14 -48.82
N ALA A 323 -3.30 -9.82 -49.93
CA ALA A 323 -2.65 -9.55 -51.20
C ALA A 323 -2.52 -8.04 -51.43
N VAL A 324 -1.37 -7.60 -51.93
CA VAL A 324 -1.06 -6.18 -52.19
C VAL A 324 -0.46 -6.09 -53.60
N ASN A 325 -0.97 -5.18 -54.43
CA ASN A 325 -0.36 -4.92 -55.74
C ASN A 325 1.05 -4.31 -55.56
N THR A 326 2.06 -4.99 -56.12
CA THR A 326 3.47 -4.62 -55.98
C THR A 326 4.16 -4.49 -57.35
N THR A 327 3.39 -4.32 -58.43
CA THR A 327 3.93 -4.37 -59.80
C THR A 327 5.09 -3.41 -60.04
N PRO A 328 5.05 -2.14 -59.60
CA PRO A 328 6.16 -1.20 -59.78
C PRO A 328 6.91 -0.86 -58.49
N VAL A 329 6.57 -1.49 -57.36
CA VAL A 329 7.06 -1.11 -56.03
C VAL A 329 7.69 -2.33 -55.37
N LEU A 330 8.76 -2.14 -54.60
CA LEU A 330 9.32 -3.19 -53.76
C LEU A 330 8.35 -3.50 -52.61
N ALA A 331 7.90 -4.75 -52.50
CA ALA A 331 7.12 -5.18 -51.34
C ALA A 331 8.01 -5.21 -50.08
N PRO A 332 7.67 -4.50 -48.99
CA PRO A 332 8.41 -4.60 -47.74
C PRO A 332 8.26 -5.99 -47.10
N GLU A 333 9.21 -6.39 -46.24
CA GLU A 333 9.09 -7.66 -45.49
C GLU A 333 8.01 -7.60 -44.40
N VAL A 334 7.69 -6.39 -43.90
CA VAL A 334 6.61 -6.13 -42.93
C VAL A 334 5.64 -5.13 -43.55
N LEU A 335 4.35 -5.41 -43.46
CA LEU A 335 3.29 -4.55 -43.95
C LEU A 335 2.90 -3.49 -42.92
N TYR A 336 2.80 -2.23 -43.34
CA TYR A 336 2.44 -1.09 -42.48
C TYR A 336 1.16 -0.40 -42.98
N GLY A 337 0.23 -0.12 -42.07
CA GLY A 337 -0.87 0.84 -42.30
C GLY A 337 -2.04 0.39 -43.20
N ILE A 338 -1.97 -0.79 -43.83
CA ILE A 338 -2.99 -1.27 -44.80
C ILE A 338 -3.63 -2.60 -44.41
N MET A 339 -3.47 -3.03 -43.16
CA MET A 339 -4.03 -4.30 -42.66
C MET A 339 -5.51 -4.15 -42.23
N PRO A 340 -6.33 -5.21 -42.36
CA PRO A 340 -7.70 -5.22 -41.83
C PRO A 340 -7.73 -4.98 -40.30
N PRO A 341 -8.84 -4.44 -39.75
CA PRO A 341 -8.95 -4.15 -38.33
C PRO A 341 -8.58 -5.32 -37.41
N GLY A 342 -7.75 -5.04 -36.41
CA GLY A 342 -7.26 -6.01 -35.43
C GLY A 342 -6.05 -6.83 -35.87
N TYR A 343 -5.71 -6.87 -37.16
CA TYR A 343 -4.46 -7.47 -37.61
C TYR A 343 -3.33 -6.46 -37.46
N THR A 344 -2.34 -6.80 -36.64
CA THR A 344 -1.25 -5.89 -36.28
C THR A 344 0.14 -6.44 -36.54
N ALA A 345 0.26 -7.73 -36.88
CA ALA A 345 1.52 -8.36 -37.29
C ALA A 345 1.43 -8.95 -38.69
N SER A 346 2.52 -8.88 -39.44
CA SER A 346 2.59 -9.43 -40.80
C SER A 346 3.97 -9.98 -41.15
N ALA A 347 4.05 -10.75 -42.24
CA ALA A 347 5.29 -11.08 -42.93
C ALA A 347 5.04 -11.31 -44.41
N LEU A 348 5.94 -10.84 -45.28
CA LEU A 348 5.94 -11.18 -46.69
C LEU A 348 6.22 -12.68 -46.87
N VAL A 349 5.30 -13.39 -47.51
CA VAL A 349 5.43 -14.83 -47.74
C VAL A 349 5.50 -15.20 -49.22
N SER A 350 5.08 -14.34 -50.13
CA SER A 350 5.15 -14.58 -51.57
C SER A 350 5.13 -13.27 -52.36
N VAL A 351 5.71 -13.27 -53.56
CA VAL A 351 5.47 -12.22 -54.55
C VAL A 351 5.18 -12.90 -55.89
N TRP A 352 3.91 -13.01 -56.26
CA TRP A 352 3.47 -13.86 -57.36
C TRP A 352 3.02 -13.05 -58.57
N ARG A 353 3.31 -13.53 -59.78
CA ARG A 353 2.92 -12.88 -61.04
C ARG A 353 1.43 -13.03 -61.33
N THR A 354 0.79 -11.98 -61.81
CA THR A 354 -0.59 -12.02 -62.30
C THR A 354 -0.69 -11.86 -63.81
N ALA A 355 -1.66 -12.54 -64.40
CA ALA A 355 -2.09 -12.36 -65.79
C ALA A 355 -3.62 -12.54 -65.85
N ASN A 356 -4.31 -11.72 -66.64
CA ASN A 356 -5.77 -11.61 -66.65
C ASN A 356 -6.38 -11.46 -65.24
N SER A 357 -5.69 -10.72 -64.35
CA SER A 357 -6.09 -10.55 -62.93
C SER A 357 -6.21 -11.86 -62.14
N GLN A 358 -5.48 -12.89 -62.54
CA GLN A 358 -5.38 -14.18 -61.85
C GLN A 358 -3.92 -14.51 -61.54
N PHE A 359 -3.67 -15.34 -60.53
CA PHE A 359 -2.36 -15.96 -60.34
C PHE A 359 -2.02 -16.80 -61.57
N VAL A 360 -0.80 -16.61 -62.09
CA VAL A 360 -0.28 -17.50 -63.15
C VAL A 360 0.07 -18.87 -62.58
N ILE A 361 0.13 -19.86 -63.46
CA ILE A 361 0.58 -21.22 -63.12
C ILE A 361 2.01 -21.15 -62.56
N GLY A 362 2.24 -21.87 -61.47
CA GLY A 362 3.54 -21.94 -60.83
C GLY A 362 3.53 -22.69 -59.51
N TYR A 363 4.72 -22.88 -58.97
CA TYR A 363 4.95 -23.51 -57.69
C TYR A 363 5.95 -22.69 -56.88
N GLN A 364 5.65 -22.52 -55.60
CA GLN A 364 6.56 -21.91 -54.65
C GLN A 364 7.03 -22.97 -53.66
N ALA A 365 8.35 -23.00 -53.46
CA ALA A 365 9.00 -23.65 -52.34
C ALA A 365 9.82 -22.60 -51.59
N ASP A 366 9.49 -22.39 -50.33
CA ASP A 366 10.05 -21.34 -49.48
C ASP A 366 10.01 -19.97 -50.18
N ARG A 367 11.14 -19.32 -50.44
CA ARG A 367 11.21 -18.03 -51.15
C ARG A 367 11.52 -18.14 -52.64
N ARG A 368 11.43 -19.35 -53.21
CA ARG A 368 11.65 -19.60 -54.64
C ARG A 368 10.33 -19.85 -55.33
N ILE A 369 10.09 -19.12 -56.41
CA ILE A 369 8.93 -19.30 -57.28
C ILE A 369 9.42 -19.87 -58.62
N ILE A 370 8.74 -20.92 -59.06
CA ILE A 370 8.99 -21.64 -60.30
C ILE A 370 7.75 -21.49 -61.16
N THR A 371 7.93 -21.05 -62.40
CA THR A 371 6.84 -20.86 -63.37
C THR A 371 7.14 -21.64 -64.65
N PRO A 372 6.13 -21.84 -65.52
CA PRO A 372 6.41 -22.16 -66.91
C PRO A 372 7.40 -21.16 -67.52
N VAL A 373 8.09 -21.62 -68.57
CA VAL A 373 9.12 -20.87 -69.28
C VAL A 373 8.51 -19.60 -69.89
N VAL A 374 9.11 -18.44 -69.59
CA VAL A 374 8.73 -17.13 -70.14
C VAL A 374 9.94 -16.54 -70.89
N PRO A 375 9.83 -16.28 -72.20
CA PRO A 375 10.92 -15.69 -72.97
C PRO A 375 11.27 -14.28 -72.47
N ALA A 376 12.55 -14.09 -72.12
CA ALA A 376 13.10 -12.77 -71.77
C ALA A 376 13.72 -12.07 -72.97
N THR A 377 14.36 -12.82 -73.87
CA THR A 377 14.82 -12.29 -75.16
C THR A 377 14.87 -13.38 -76.23
N THR A 378 14.55 -13.00 -77.46
CA THR A 378 14.72 -13.81 -78.66
C THR A 378 15.36 -12.94 -79.75
N SER A 379 16.42 -13.44 -80.37
CA SER A 379 17.19 -12.69 -81.37
C SER A 379 17.85 -13.66 -82.37
N ASN A 380 18.29 -13.18 -83.51
CA ASN A 380 19.24 -13.87 -84.40
C ASN A 380 20.61 -13.17 -84.46
N SER A 381 20.76 -12.08 -83.69
CA SER A 381 22.00 -11.32 -83.53
C SER A 381 22.57 -11.51 -82.13
N LEU A 382 23.89 -11.61 -82.03
CA LEU A 382 24.61 -11.77 -80.76
C LEU A 382 25.38 -10.50 -80.41
N PRO A 383 25.17 -9.93 -79.21
CA PRO A 383 25.89 -8.73 -78.79
C PRO A 383 27.32 -9.07 -78.35
N ALA A 384 28.29 -8.29 -78.85
CA ALA A 384 29.72 -8.44 -78.51
C ALA A 384 30.06 -7.86 -77.12
N ASN A 385 29.28 -6.88 -76.66
CA ASN A 385 29.41 -6.26 -75.33
C ASN A 385 28.22 -6.66 -74.46
N TYR A 386 28.37 -6.54 -73.15
CA TYR A 386 27.27 -6.78 -72.22
C TYR A 386 26.11 -5.82 -72.48
N ILE A 387 24.93 -6.39 -72.75
CA ILE A 387 23.67 -5.66 -72.83
C ILE A 387 22.71 -6.15 -71.76
N ALA A 388 21.89 -5.25 -71.23
CA ALA A 388 20.90 -5.57 -70.22
C ALA A 388 19.70 -6.32 -70.82
N ILE A 389 19.20 -7.31 -70.09
CA ILE A 389 17.89 -7.93 -70.30
C ILE A 389 16.95 -7.36 -69.24
N GLY A 390 15.90 -6.66 -69.69
CA GLY A 390 14.85 -6.19 -68.81
C GLY A 390 13.85 -7.29 -68.49
N LEU A 391 13.62 -7.55 -67.21
CA LEU A 391 12.75 -8.63 -66.72
C LEU A 391 11.47 -8.13 -66.04
N ALA A 392 11.15 -6.85 -66.13
CA ALA A 392 10.03 -6.25 -65.39
C ALA A 392 8.66 -6.88 -65.67
N ALA A 393 8.47 -7.53 -66.83
CA ALA A 393 7.24 -8.25 -67.17
C ALA A 393 7.19 -9.70 -66.66
N ILE A 394 8.31 -10.22 -66.15
CA ILE A 394 8.54 -11.66 -65.90
C ILE A 394 8.83 -11.92 -64.43
N VAL A 395 9.64 -11.08 -63.78
CA VAL A 395 10.03 -11.22 -62.37
C VAL A 395 9.70 -9.95 -61.57
N PRO A 396 9.35 -10.05 -60.29
CA PRO A 396 9.01 -8.89 -59.46
C PRO A 396 10.24 -8.06 -59.09
N VAL A 397 10.02 -6.83 -58.63
CA VAL A 397 11.08 -5.95 -58.09
C VAL A 397 11.81 -6.60 -56.91
N ASN A 398 11.12 -7.43 -56.13
CA ASN A 398 11.68 -8.20 -55.01
C ASN A 398 12.62 -9.33 -55.42
N ALA A 399 12.70 -9.69 -56.71
CA ALA A 399 13.55 -10.79 -57.15
C ALA A 399 15.04 -10.47 -56.87
N LYS A 400 15.69 -11.38 -56.15
CA LYS A 400 17.12 -11.34 -55.80
C LYS A 400 17.97 -12.18 -56.75
N SER A 401 17.36 -13.17 -57.38
CA SER A 401 18.01 -14.01 -58.38
C SER A 401 16.99 -14.58 -59.35
N VAL A 402 17.46 -15.01 -60.53
CA VAL A 402 16.64 -15.63 -61.56
C VAL A 402 17.29 -16.92 -62.08
N ASN A 403 16.45 -17.84 -62.54
CA ASN A 403 16.87 -19.08 -63.19
C ASN A 403 16.04 -19.30 -64.46
N GLY A 404 16.56 -20.12 -65.36
CA GLY A 404 16.00 -20.19 -66.69
C GLY A 404 16.70 -21.17 -67.62
N TRP A 405 16.58 -20.89 -68.90
CA TRP A 405 17.25 -21.59 -69.99
C TRP A 405 17.90 -20.59 -70.92
N VAL A 406 19.01 -20.97 -71.52
CA VAL A 406 19.71 -20.15 -72.49
C VAL A 406 20.24 -21.01 -73.61
N GLY A 407 20.14 -20.50 -74.84
CA GLY A 407 20.60 -21.25 -75.99
C GLY A 407 20.95 -20.42 -77.21
N ILE A 408 21.81 -21.02 -78.03
CA ILE A 408 22.14 -20.60 -79.39
C ILE A 408 21.82 -21.78 -80.31
N THR A 409 21.01 -21.53 -81.33
CA THR A 409 20.86 -22.38 -82.51
C THR A 409 21.51 -21.70 -83.70
N THR A 410 22.28 -22.48 -84.45
CA THR A 410 22.97 -22.06 -85.68
C THR A 410 22.47 -22.88 -86.87
N THR A 411 22.77 -22.44 -88.09
CA THR A 411 22.39 -23.16 -89.32
C THR A 411 23.25 -24.39 -89.61
N GLY A 412 24.35 -24.59 -88.89
CA GLY A 412 25.24 -25.75 -88.94
C GLY A 412 26.21 -25.76 -87.76
N PRO A 413 26.96 -26.84 -87.51
CA PRO A 413 27.79 -26.98 -86.31
C PRO A 413 28.79 -25.84 -86.12
N ALA A 414 28.71 -25.15 -84.97
CA ALA A 414 29.52 -23.99 -84.64
C ALA A 414 29.99 -24.03 -83.18
N ASN A 415 31.14 -23.42 -82.90
CA ASN A 415 31.55 -23.10 -81.55
C ASN A 415 30.67 -21.96 -81.06
N ASN A 416 30.01 -22.15 -79.94
CA ASN A 416 29.08 -21.19 -79.36
C ASN A 416 29.57 -20.82 -77.96
N GLN A 417 29.49 -19.53 -77.63
CA GLN A 417 29.83 -18.98 -76.32
C GLN A 417 28.74 -18.02 -75.88
N ILE A 418 28.30 -18.18 -74.64
CA ILE A 418 27.31 -17.34 -73.99
C ILE A 418 27.87 -16.94 -72.65
N PHE A 419 27.85 -15.65 -72.38
CA PHE A 419 28.27 -15.09 -71.11
C PHE A 419 27.07 -14.39 -70.49
N VAL A 420 26.77 -14.74 -69.25
CA VAL A 420 25.71 -14.11 -68.47
C VAL A 420 26.32 -13.56 -67.19
N ALA A 421 25.91 -12.36 -66.79
CA ALA A 421 26.48 -11.64 -65.67
C ALA A 421 25.42 -10.79 -64.95
N SER A 422 25.68 -10.46 -63.69
CA SER A 422 24.79 -9.62 -62.88
C SER A 422 24.94 -8.12 -63.15
N SER A 423 25.92 -7.70 -63.95
CA SER A 423 26.20 -6.28 -64.26
C SER A 423 26.82 -6.08 -65.65
N ALA A 424 26.77 -4.85 -66.15
CA ALA A 424 27.40 -4.45 -67.42
C ALA A 424 28.93 -4.62 -67.44
N THR A 425 29.57 -4.70 -66.28
CA THR A 425 31.03 -4.85 -66.14
C THR A 425 31.45 -6.32 -65.93
N GLY A 426 30.51 -7.28 -65.98
CA GLY A 426 30.83 -8.71 -65.85
C GLY A 426 30.92 -9.25 -64.42
N ILE A 427 30.40 -8.53 -63.39
CA ILE A 427 30.29 -9.10 -62.04
C ILE A 427 29.44 -10.38 -62.08
N TYR A 428 29.94 -11.46 -61.47
CA TYR A 428 29.32 -12.79 -61.47
C TYR A 428 29.15 -13.36 -62.90
N GLU A 429 30.17 -13.20 -63.75
CA GLU A 429 30.17 -13.77 -65.11
C GLU A 429 30.22 -15.30 -65.08
N HIS A 430 29.30 -15.93 -65.80
CA HIS A 430 29.32 -17.35 -66.13
C HIS A 430 29.50 -17.53 -67.63
N LEU A 431 30.54 -18.28 -68.02
CA LEU A 431 30.77 -18.72 -69.39
C LEU A 431 30.11 -20.09 -69.62
N ILE A 432 29.22 -20.14 -70.60
CA ILE A 432 28.66 -21.35 -71.18
C ILE A 432 29.23 -21.48 -72.59
N GLN A 433 29.91 -22.60 -72.88
CA GLN A 433 30.50 -22.81 -74.20
C GLN A 433 30.34 -24.25 -74.68
N SER A 434 30.35 -24.43 -75.99
CA SER A 434 30.37 -25.75 -76.61
C SER A 434 31.39 -25.83 -77.74
N ALA A 435 31.94 -27.03 -77.93
CA ALA A 435 32.53 -27.45 -79.20
C ALA A 435 31.46 -27.40 -80.33
N PRO A 436 31.83 -27.63 -81.62
CA PRO A 436 30.92 -27.47 -82.74
C PRO A 436 29.62 -28.27 -82.59
N ILE A 437 28.50 -27.56 -82.44
CA ILE A 437 27.15 -28.11 -82.33
C ILE A 437 26.15 -27.15 -82.96
N THR A 438 25.07 -27.70 -83.51
CA THR A 438 24.02 -26.89 -84.14
C THR A 438 23.16 -26.16 -83.11
N THR A 439 22.87 -26.81 -81.97
CA THR A 439 22.05 -26.25 -80.89
C THR A 439 22.75 -26.45 -79.56
N LEU A 440 23.18 -25.35 -78.96
CA LEU A 440 23.56 -25.27 -77.56
C LEU A 440 22.32 -24.82 -76.79
N ASN A 441 21.80 -25.65 -75.89
CA ASN A 441 20.73 -25.28 -74.97
C ASN A 441 21.03 -25.85 -73.60
N THR A 442 21.02 -25.01 -72.57
CA THR A 442 21.41 -25.38 -71.21
C THR A 442 20.59 -24.61 -70.18
N PRO A 443 20.42 -25.13 -68.95
CA PRO A 443 19.93 -24.33 -67.85
C PRO A 443 20.78 -23.08 -67.67
N LEU A 444 20.13 -21.94 -67.48
CA LEU A 444 20.74 -20.71 -67.04
C LEU A 444 21.17 -20.92 -65.57
N PRO A 445 22.44 -20.66 -65.19
CA PRO A 445 22.82 -20.65 -63.78
C PRO A 445 21.97 -19.64 -63.01
N GLU A 446 21.82 -19.82 -61.70
CA GLU A 446 21.11 -18.84 -60.89
C GLU A 446 21.89 -17.52 -60.91
N ILE A 447 21.32 -16.48 -61.53
CA ILE A 447 21.97 -15.18 -61.67
C ILE A 447 21.43 -14.25 -60.58
N PRO A 448 22.27 -13.79 -59.64
CA PRO A 448 21.88 -12.73 -58.71
C PRO A 448 21.57 -11.43 -59.45
N LEU A 449 20.49 -10.76 -59.07
CA LEU A 449 20.10 -9.48 -59.63
C LEU A 449 20.68 -8.35 -58.78
N ILE A 450 21.76 -7.72 -59.25
CA ILE A 450 22.33 -6.51 -58.61
C ILE A 450 21.47 -5.29 -58.96
N THR A 451 21.06 -5.19 -60.22
CA THR A 451 20.07 -4.22 -60.67
C THR A 451 18.68 -4.88 -60.62
N PRO A 452 17.69 -4.31 -59.92
CA PRO A 452 16.36 -4.90 -59.86
C PRO A 452 15.82 -5.20 -61.26
N GLN A 453 15.33 -6.43 -61.44
CA GLN A 453 14.73 -6.91 -62.69
C GLN A 453 15.66 -6.81 -63.92
N ALA A 454 16.99 -6.84 -63.76
CA ALA A 454 17.91 -6.86 -64.89
C ALA A 454 19.18 -7.67 -64.62
N PHE A 455 19.60 -8.43 -65.63
CA PHE A 455 20.94 -9.02 -65.73
C PHE A 455 21.48 -8.78 -67.13
N TYR A 456 22.73 -9.14 -67.38
CA TYR A 456 23.45 -8.78 -68.60
C TYR A 456 23.95 -10.01 -69.33
N TYR A 457 24.02 -9.93 -70.66
CA TYR A 457 24.59 -10.99 -71.47
C TYR A 457 25.41 -10.44 -72.63
N LYS A 458 26.36 -11.27 -73.08
CA LYS A 458 27.02 -11.17 -74.38
C LYS A 458 27.16 -12.58 -74.94
N ALA A 459 27.26 -12.71 -76.25
CA ALA A 459 27.36 -14.01 -76.89
C ALA A 459 28.19 -13.95 -78.16
N ALA A 460 28.78 -15.07 -78.53
CA ALA A 460 29.55 -15.23 -79.75
C ALA A 460 29.29 -16.61 -80.36
N SER A 461 29.27 -16.67 -81.69
CA SER A 461 29.26 -17.90 -82.45
C SER A 461 30.14 -17.71 -83.69
N ASN A 462 30.87 -18.76 -84.09
CA ASN A 462 31.60 -18.76 -85.36
C ASN A 462 30.77 -19.28 -86.54
N GLY A 463 29.49 -19.57 -86.32
CA GLY A 463 28.52 -19.95 -87.35
C GLY A 463 27.37 -18.94 -87.49
N ALA A 464 26.52 -19.14 -88.49
CA ALA A 464 25.34 -18.28 -88.70
C ALA A 464 24.25 -18.64 -87.67
N VAL A 465 23.87 -17.67 -86.84
CA VAL A 465 22.88 -17.84 -85.77
C VAL A 465 21.46 -17.76 -86.35
N SER A 466 20.65 -18.77 -86.10
CA SER A 466 19.23 -18.81 -86.47
C SER A 466 18.31 -18.44 -85.30
N LEU A 467 18.75 -18.71 -84.07
CA LEU A 467 18.03 -18.35 -82.85
C LEU A 467 19.00 -18.19 -81.69
N PHE A 468 18.87 -17.10 -80.96
CA PHE A 468 19.38 -16.90 -79.62
C PHE A 468 18.18 -16.69 -78.71
N VAL A 469 18.15 -17.38 -77.58
CA VAL A 469 17.05 -17.27 -76.62
C VAL A 469 17.60 -17.27 -75.20
N ILE A 470 17.01 -16.41 -74.37
CA ILE A 470 17.06 -16.57 -72.92
C ILE A 470 15.63 -16.57 -72.41
N ASP A 471 15.27 -17.65 -71.73
CA ASP A 471 13.99 -17.81 -71.08
C ASP A 471 14.18 -17.88 -69.56
N ILE A 472 13.20 -17.37 -68.82
CA ILE A 472 13.16 -17.42 -67.36
C ILE A 472 12.07 -18.38 -66.92
N ASN A 473 12.37 -19.22 -65.94
CA ASN A 473 11.41 -20.18 -65.37
C ASN A 473 11.33 -20.14 -63.85
N GLY A 474 11.94 -19.14 -63.22
CA GLY A 474 11.79 -18.90 -61.80
C GLY A 474 12.63 -17.74 -61.28
N TYR A 475 12.40 -17.41 -60.02
CA TYR A 475 13.13 -16.41 -59.27
C TYR A 475 13.08 -16.70 -57.77
N THR A 476 14.06 -16.17 -57.04
CA THR A 476 14.07 -16.12 -55.58
C THR A 476 13.90 -14.67 -55.13
N PHE A 477 13.16 -14.41 -54.05
CA PHE A 477 12.86 -13.05 -53.57
C PHE A 477 13.20 -12.82 -52.08
#